data_AF-A0A329U2L1-F1
#
_entry.id   AF-A0A329U2L1-F1
#
_cell.length_a   1.000
_cell.length_b   1.000
_cell.length_c   1.000
_cell.angle_alpha   90.00
_cell.angle_beta   90.00
_cell.angle_gamma   90.00
#
_symmetry.space_group_name_H-M   'P 1'
#
loop_
_entity.id
_entity.type
_entity.pdbx_description
1 polymer ?
#
loop_
_entity_poly.entity_id
_entity_poly.type
_entity_poly.pdbx_seq_one_letter_code
_entity_poly.pdbx_strand_id
1 'polypeptide(L)'
;MSEQTNISFEAALMIALRADAQKELDTLPTPEQLEELYPDTSQWDERMAVALRRKKHRPMLKRVLVAALTLVVLTLGALAVSAYFRKAVYTMIQKFLPIEMQLTYQVDGEPLERLPDGYSDHYVPDGFEMDNAQKFERAENFLHVYSSKEAEESYTVRCSIIQPGQQSLFDNEHTVYETVKVGEADGVLGTSTDEHGKNVYTLSWEHRGITHTVMGNIPYDEIMKIAKGIR
;
A
#
# COMPACT_ATOMS: atom_id res chain seq x y z
N MET A 1 13.57 74.15 -83.61
CA MET A 1 12.51 73.25 -83.11
C MET A 1 13.17 72.26 -82.17
N SER A 2 12.92 72.34 -80.86
CA SER A 2 13.42 71.35 -79.90
C SER A 2 12.27 70.44 -79.47
N GLU A 3 12.35 69.15 -79.80
CA GLU A 3 11.47 68.13 -79.25
C GLU A 3 11.80 67.94 -77.77
N GLN A 4 10.91 68.40 -76.88
CA GLN A 4 10.92 67.98 -75.49
C GLN A 4 10.14 66.66 -75.39
N THR A 5 10.86 65.55 -75.28
CA THR A 5 10.29 64.25 -74.91
C THR A 5 9.77 64.31 -73.48
N ASN A 6 8.45 64.37 -73.34
CA ASN A 6 7.75 64.44 -72.06
C ASN A 6 7.59 63.02 -71.50
N ILE A 7 8.61 62.52 -70.79
CA ILE A 7 8.57 61.20 -70.14
C ILE A 7 7.84 61.35 -68.81
N SER A 8 6.81 60.54 -68.55
CA SER A 8 6.09 60.56 -67.28
C SER A 8 7.00 60.16 -66.12
N PHE A 9 6.77 60.70 -64.93
CA PHE A 9 7.56 60.42 -63.73
C PHE A 9 7.68 58.92 -63.44
N GLU A 10 6.61 58.17 -63.63
CA GLU A 10 6.57 56.72 -63.41
C GLU A 10 7.48 55.96 -64.38
N ALA A 11 7.53 56.38 -65.66
CA ALA A 11 8.44 55.79 -66.64
C ALA A 11 9.90 56.11 -66.32
N ALA A 12 10.20 57.34 -65.90
CA ALA A 12 11.55 57.71 -65.46
C ALA A 12 12.00 56.92 -64.21
N LEU A 13 11.09 56.71 -63.25
CA LEU A 13 11.35 55.93 -62.04
C LEU A 13 11.64 54.46 -62.37
N MET A 14 10.86 53.84 -63.25
CA MET A 14 11.07 52.45 -63.66
C MET A 14 12.40 52.25 -64.40
N ILE A 15 12.80 53.23 -65.22
CA ILE A 15 14.11 53.22 -65.89
C ILE A 15 15.23 53.32 -64.85
N ALA A 16 15.10 54.21 -63.87
CA ALA A 16 16.09 54.38 -62.81
C ALA A 16 16.22 53.11 -61.94
N LEU A 17 15.10 52.53 -61.51
CA LEU A 17 15.09 51.27 -60.73
C LEU A 17 15.73 50.12 -61.49
N ARG A 18 15.45 50.01 -62.79
CA ARG A 18 16.04 48.94 -63.61
C ARG A 18 17.54 49.14 -63.80
N ALA A 19 17.98 50.38 -64.01
CA ALA A 19 19.40 50.69 -64.11
C ALA A 19 20.15 50.40 -62.80
N ASP A 20 19.54 50.71 -61.66
CA ASP A 20 20.12 50.46 -60.34
C ASP A 20 20.18 48.96 -60.02
N ALA A 21 19.09 48.21 -60.26
CA ALA A 21 19.06 46.77 -60.09
C ALA A 21 20.07 46.05 -60.99
N GLN A 22 20.25 46.50 -62.23
CA GLN A 22 21.25 45.95 -63.14
C GLN A 22 22.67 46.24 -62.65
N LYS A 23 22.91 47.45 -62.13
CA LYS A 23 24.19 47.82 -61.53
C LYS A 23 24.53 46.98 -60.30
N GLU A 24 23.56 46.75 -59.41
CA GLU A 24 23.74 45.87 -58.25
C GLU A 24 24.07 44.42 -58.68
N LEU A 25 23.36 43.90 -59.69
CA LEU A 25 23.63 42.58 -60.26
C LEU A 25 25.05 42.48 -60.86
N ASP A 26 25.49 43.51 -61.58
CA ASP A 26 26.81 43.55 -62.21
C ASP A 26 27.94 43.73 -61.17
N THR A 27 27.62 44.22 -59.97
CA THR A 27 28.56 44.32 -58.84
C THR A 27 28.62 43.08 -57.95
N LEU A 28 27.79 42.05 -58.22
CA LEU A 28 27.87 40.81 -57.46
C LEU A 28 29.21 40.10 -57.70
N PRO A 29 29.83 39.55 -56.65
CA PRO A 29 31.07 38.80 -56.79
C PRO A 29 30.87 37.57 -57.66
N THR A 30 31.90 37.23 -58.43
CA THR A 30 31.91 36.00 -59.23
C THR A 30 31.89 34.76 -58.33
N PRO A 31 31.40 33.60 -58.80
CA PRO A 31 31.36 32.37 -58.01
C PRO A 31 32.72 31.99 -57.41
N GLU A 32 33.81 32.21 -58.14
CA GLU A 32 35.19 31.96 -57.70
C GLU A 32 35.58 32.88 -56.52
N GLN A 33 35.16 34.15 -56.54
CA GLN A 33 35.37 35.08 -55.43
C GLN A 33 34.51 34.75 -54.20
N LEU A 34 33.32 34.19 -54.41
CA LEU A 34 32.47 33.71 -53.32
C LEU A 34 33.08 32.49 -52.60
N GLU A 35 33.69 31.56 -53.34
CA GLU A 35 34.40 30.42 -52.75
C GLU A 35 35.66 30.85 -51.96
N GLU A 36 36.34 31.92 -52.41
CA GLU A 36 37.48 32.50 -51.68
C GLU A 36 37.03 33.26 -50.41
N LEU A 37 35.90 33.98 -50.48
CA LEU A 37 35.32 34.70 -49.34
C LEU A 37 34.71 33.76 -48.29
N TYR A 38 34.23 32.58 -48.71
CA TYR A 38 33.61 31.58 -47.84
C TYR A 38 34.27 30.21 -48.06
N PRO A 39 35.49 30.01 -47.53
CA PRO A 39 36.21 28.75 -47.68
C PRO A 39 35.45 27.60 -47.00
N ASP A 40 35.57 26.39 -47.56
CA ASP A 40 34.85 25.19 -47.15
C ASP A 40 34.91 24.93 -45.62
N THR A 41 33.76 25.05 -44.98
CA THR A 41 33.58 24.86 -43.53
C THR A 41 33.27 23.41 -43.15
N SER A 42 33.25 22.47 -44.09
CA SER A 42 32.92 21.06 -43.88
C SER A 42 33.70 20.41 -42.72
N GLN A 43 34.99 20.75 -42.57
CA GLN A 43 35.83 20.27 -41.47
C GLN A 43 35.34 20.73 -40.09
N TRP A 44 34.73 21.91 -40.03
CA TRP A 44 34.17 22.47 -38.80
C TRP A 44 32.86 21.74 -38.41
N ASP A 45 32.04 21.41 -39.41
CA ASP A 45 30.82 20.63 -39.22
C ASP A 45 31.13 19.21 -38.74
N GLU A 46 32.15 18.56 -39.30
CA GLU A 46 32.62 17.26 -38.83
C GLU A 46 33.11 17.30 -37.37
N ARG A 47 33.89 18.34 -37.02
CA ARG A 47 34.34 18.56 -35.64
C ARG A 47 33.18 18.78 -34.67
N MET A 48 32.18 19.55 -35.09
CA MET A 48 30.95 19.78 -34.31
C MET A 48 30.18 18.48 -34.10
N ALA A 49 30.04 17.66 -35.15
CA ALA A 49 29.36 16.37 -35.09
C ALA A 49 30.06 15.38 -34.13
N VAL A 50 31.39 15.34 -34.13
CA VAL A 50 32.18 14.51 -33.19
C VAL A 50 32.03 15.00 -31.74
N ALA A 51 32.06 16.32 -31.52
CA ALA A 51 31.85 16.91 -30.19
C ALA A 51 30.44 16.59 -29.63
N LEU A 52 29.42 16.67 -30.48
CA LEU A 52 28.04 16.32 -30.13
C LEU A 52 27.88 14.82 -29.83
N ARG A 53 28.51 13.94 -30.62
CA ARG A 53 28.52 12.48 -30.36
C ARG A 53 29.17 12.13 -29.01
N ARG A 54 30.28 12.78 -28.62
CA ARG A 54 30.90 12.58 -27.29
C ARG A 54 30.00 13.02 -26.13
N LYS A 55 29.21 14.08 -26.30
CA LYS A 55 28.25 14.57 -25.28
C LYS A 55 27.06 13.61 -25.11
N LYS A 56 26.65 12.90 -26.18
CA LYS A 56 25.55 11.92 -26.21
C LYS A 56 25.82 10.64 -25.39
N HIS A 57 27.09 10.30 -25.09
CA HIS A 57 27.44 9.15 -24.23
C HIS A 57 27.56 9.48 -22.73
N ARG A 58 27.53 10.76 -22.34
CA ARG A 58 27.52 11.17 -20.91
C ARG A 58 26.15 11.24 -20.20
N PRO A 59 24.95 11.15 -20.83
CA PRO A 59 23.70 11.30 -20.11
C PRO A 59 23.37 10.07 -19.26
N MET A 60 23.73 8.85 -19.70
CA MET A 60 23.54 7.65 -18.88
C MET A 60 24.45 7.66 -17.65
N LEU A 61 25.74 8.02 -17.81
CA LEU A 61 26.66 8.09 -16.67
C LEU A 61 26.19 9.09 -15.60
N LYS A 62 25.67 10.26 -16.02
CA LYS A 62 25.07 11.23 -15.10
C LYS A 62 23.82 10.68 -14.40
N ARG A 63 22.94 9.98 -15.13
CA ARG A 63 21.73 9.37 -14.54
C ARG A 63 22.08 8.28 -13.53
N VAL A 64 23.06 7.43 -13.86
CA VAL A 64 23.57 6.39 -12.95
C VAL A 64 24.22 7.00 -11.72
N LEU A 65 25.03 8.05 -11.90
CA LEU A 65 25.64 8.76 -10.77
C LEU A 65 24.60 9.40 -9.85
N VAL A 66 23.59 10.06 -10.42
CA VAL A 66 22.48 10.65 -9.65
C VAL A 66 21.72 9.57 -8.90
N ALA A 67 21.37 8.45 -9.56
CA ALA A 67 20.69 7.32 -8.94
C ALA A 67 21.50 6.72 -7.78
N ALA A 68 22.82 6.53 -7.97
CA ALA A 68 23.71 6.03 -6.94
C ALA A 68 23.82 7.01 -5.76
N LEU A 69 23.96 8.31 -6.02
CA LEU A 69 24.02 9.33 -4.96
C LEU A 69 22.71 9.39 -4.17
N THR A 70 21.56 9.31 -4.85
CA THR A 70 20.26 9.25 -4.19
C THR A 70 20.11 7.99 -3.33
N LEU A 71 20.61 6.83 -3.79
CA LEU A 71 20.57 5.59 -3.00
C LEU A 71 21.44 5.69 -1.75
N VAL A 72 22.61 6.33 -1.86
CA VAL A 72 23.52 6.58 -0.72
C VAL A 72 22.89 7.55 0.28
N VAL A 73 22.23 8.61 -0.18
CA VAL A 73 21.51 9.55 0.70
C VAL A 73 20.30 8.88 1.35
N LEU A 74 19.57 8.01 0.64
CA LEU A 74 18.45 7.25 1.21
C LEU A 74 18.93 6.23 2.25
N THR A 75 20.02 5.52 1.98
CA THR A 75 20.59 4.55 2.94
C THR A 75 21.20 5.25 4.14
N LEU A 76 21.97 6.33 3.96
CA LEU A 76 22.45 7.17 5.06
C LEU A 76 21.30 7.84 5.83
N GLY A 77 20.25 8.28 5.13
CA GLY A 77 19.03 8.81 5.74
C GLY A 77 18.33 7.77 6.60
N ALA A 78 18.26 6.51 6.15
CA ALA A 78 17.71 5.38 6.89
C ALA A 78 18.60 4.94 8.09
N LEU A 79 19.93 5.05 7.96
CA LEU A 79 20.88 4.77 9.05
C LEU A 79 20.98 5.91 10.08
N ALA A 80 20.84 7.17 9.65
CA ALA A 80 20.89 8.37 10.48
C ALA A 80 19.57 8.65 11.23
N VAL A 81 18.55 7.81 11.00
CA VAL A 81 17.33 7.87 11.79
C VAL A 81 17.67 7.55 13.24
N SER A 82 17.61 8.58 14.09
CA SER A 82 17.75 8.42 15.53
C SER A 82 16.77 7.35 16.04
N ALA A 83 17.14 6.62 17.09
CA ALA A 83 16.24 5.63 17.69
C ALA A 83 14.85 6.23 17.99
N TYR A 84 14.82 7.53 18.33
CA TYR A 84 13.62 8.30 18.54
C TYR A 84 12.78 8.50 17.27
N PHE A 85 13.39 8.83 16.13
CA PHE A 85 12.64 8.96 14.87
C PHE A 85 12.17 7.60 14.34
N ARG A 86 12.96 6.51 14.48
CA ARG A 86 12.47 5.16 14.15
C ARG A 86 11.25 4.81 14.98
N LYS A 87 11.31 5.06 16.30
CA LYS A 87 10.17 4.88 17.20
C LYS A 87 8.99 5.74 16.77
N ALA A 88 9.20 7.02 16.45
CA ALA A 88 8.14 7.92 16.00
C ALA A 88 7.49 7.45 14.68
N VAL A 89 8.28 6.97 13.72
CA VAL A 89 7.77 6.40 12.46
C VAL A 89 7.02 5.10 12.71
N TYR A 90 7.56 4.18 13.53
CA TYR A 90 6.85 2.95 13.90
C TYR A 90 5.53 3.26 14.59
N THR A 91 5.52 4.16 15.57
CA THR A 91 4.30 4.62 16.25
C THR A 91 3.34 5.31 15.28
N MET A 92 3.84 6.07 14.30
CA MET A 92 3.00 6.71 13.29
C MET A 92 2.36 5.66 12.38
N ILE A 93 3.13 4.69 11.87
CA ILE A 93 2.64 3.57 11.07
C ILE A 93 1.63 2.74 11.87
N GLN A 94 1.93 2.42 13.13
CA GLN A 94 1.03 1.74 14.07
C GLN A 94 -0.25 2.54 14.36
N LYS A 95 -0.21 3.87 14.36
CA LYS A 95 -1.43 4.69 14.48
C LYS A 95 -2.28 4.69 13.20
N PHE A 96 -1.67 4.43 12.04
CA PHE A 96 -2.34 4.46 10.74
C PHE A 96 -2.77 3.07 10.24
N LEU A 97 -2.11 2.00 10.66
CA LEU A 97 -2.58 0.63 10.47
C LEU A 97 -3.42 0.22 11.69
N PRO A 98 -4.61 -0.36 11.50
CA PRO A 98 -5.38 -0.90 12.60
C PRO A 98 -4.59 -2.07 13.23
N ILE A 99 -4.10 -1.88 14.46
CA ILE A 99 -3.49 -2.93 15.31
C ILE A 99 -4.57 -3.87 15.88
N GLU A 100 -5.83 -3.48 15.71
CA GLU A 100 -6.99 -4.28 16.08
C GLU A 100 -7.75 -4.60 14.80
N MET A 101 -7.91 -5.89 14.49
CA MET A 101 -8.84 -6.30 13.45
C MET A 101 -10.25 -6.17 14.01
N GLN A 102 -11.09 -5.39 13.33
CA GLN A 102 -12.47 -5.17 13.72
C GLN A 102 -13.42 -5.94 12.80
N LEU A 103 -14.14 -6.91 13.34
CA LEU A 103 -15.21 -7.62 12.66
C LEU A 103 -16.54 -6.92 12.98
N THR A 104 -17.25 -6.45 11.96
CA THR A 104 -18.60 -5.90 12.11
C THR A 104 -19.59 -6.89 11.56
N TYR A 105 -20.52 -7.37 12.39
CA TYR A 105 -21.52 -8.32 11.94
C TYR A 105 -22.66 -7.61 11.21
N GLN A 106 -23.05 -8.17 10.06
CA GLN A 106 -24.31 -7.84 9.40
C GLN A 106 -25.30 -8.96 9.71
N VAL A 107 -26.51 -8.58 10.13
CA VAL A 107 -27.59 -9.54 10.42
C VAL A 107 -28.54 -9.53 9.24
N ASP A 108 -28.64 -10.66 8.56
CA ASP A 108 -29.66 -10.89 7.54
C ASP A 108 -30.92 -11.46 8.22
N GLY A 109 -32.02 -10.71 8.18
CA GLY A 109 -33.30 -11.09 8.81
C GLY A 109 -33.48 -10.53 10.22
N GLU A 110 -34.46 -11.08 10.96
CA GLU A 110 -34.74 -10.67 12.34
C GLU A 110 -33.71 -11.27 13.30
N PRO A 111 -33.03 -10.45 14.15
CA PRO A 111 -32.11 -10.96 15.16
C PRO A 111 -32.82 -11.88 16.15
N LEU A 112 -32.09 -12.86 16.70
CA LEU A 112 -32.59 -13.67 17.81
C LEU A 112 -32.82 -12.79 19.04
N GLU A 113 -33.91 -13.02 19.77
CA GLU A 113 -34.16 -12.35 21.06
C GLU A 113 -33.48 -13.06 22.23
N ARG A 114 -33.24 -14.38 22.11
CA ARG A 114 -32.62 -15.21 23.12
C ARG A 114 -31.87 -16.39 22.51
N LEU A 115 -30.90 -16.91 23.23
CA LEU A 115 -30.22 -18.17 22.93
C LEU A 115 -31.20 -19.36 23.02
N PRO A 116 -30.97 -20.44 22.27
CA PRO A 116 -31.72 -21.69 22.42
C PRO A 116 -31.62 -22.25 23.85
N ASP A 117 -32.66 -22.97 24.28
CA ASP A 117 -32.66 -23.60 25.60
C ASP A 117 -31.59 -24.71 25.67
N GLY A 118 -30.72 -24.67 26.69
CA GLY A 118 -29.62 -25.63 26.86
C GLY A 118 -28.34 -25.33 26.06
N TYR A 119 -28.28 -24.21 25.34
CA TYR A 119 -27.13 -23.84 24.49
C TYR A 119 -25.80 -23.63 25.24
N SER A 120 -25.87 -23.51 26.56
CA SER A 120 -24.71 -23.39 27.44
C SER A 120 -24.05 -24.73 27.75
N ASP A 121 -24.71 -25.86 27.48
CA ASP A 121 -24.16 -27.19 27.71
C ASP A 121 -23.14 -27.55 26.61
N HIS A 122 -21.93 -27.93 27.03
CA HIS A 122 -20.87 -28.32 26.12
C HIS A 122 -19.88 -29.27 26.79
N TYR A 123 -19.02 -29.88 25.96
CA TYR A 123 -17.95 -30.74 26.43
C TYR A 123 -16.95 -29.96 27.31
N VAL A 124 -16.59 -30.55 28.45
CA VAL A 124 -15.57 -30.03 29.38
C VAL A 124 -14.44 -31.08 29.47
N PRO A 125 -13.18 -30.71 29.20
CA PRO A 125 -12.06 -31.63 29.33
C PRO A 125 -11.88 -32.14 30.76
N ASP A 126 -11.33 -33.35 30.89
CA ASP A 126 -11.08 -33.96 32.20
C ASP A 126 -10.10 -33.11 33.03
N GLY A 127 -10.38 -32.97 34.32
CA GLY A 127 -9.54 -32.18 35.24
C GLY A 127 -9.76 -30.67 35.19
N PHE A 128 -10.73 -30.19 34.39
CA PHE A 128 -11.19 -28.80 34.43
C PHE A 128 -12.44 -28.65 35.29
N GLU A 129 -12.48 -27.57 36.06
CA GLU A 129 -13.62 -27.18 36.88
C GLU A 129 -14.12 -25.79 36.46
N MET A 130 -15.45 -25.61 36.46
CA MET A 130 -16.06 -24.32 36.17
C MET A 130 -15.86 -23.35 37.34
N ASP A 131 -15.35 -22.15 37.03
CA ASP A 131 -15.29 -21.04 37.98
C ASP A 131 -16.66 -20.36 38.10
N ASN A 132 -17.41 -20.76 39.13
CA ASN A 132 -18.73 -20.21 39.42
C ASN A 132 -18.72 -18.73 39.83
N ALA A 133 -17.58 -18.16 40.22
CA ALA A 133 -17.49 -16.74 40.59
C ALA A 133 -17.38 -15.83 39.36
N GLN A 134 -16.84 -16.34 38.26
CA GLN A 134 -16.62 -15.57 37.03
C GLN A 134 -17.62 -15.88 35.91
N LYS A 135 -18.40 -16.97 36.05
CA LYS A 135 -19.43 -17.30 35.06
C LYS A 135 -20.58 -16.29 35.07
N PHE A 136 -21.21 -16.10 33.92
CA PHE A 136 -22.53 -15.48 33.84
C PHE A 136 -23.37 -16.13 32.74
N GLU A 137 -24.68 -16.10 32.91
CA GLU A 137 -25.67 -16.56 31.94
C GLU A 137 -26.83 -15.57 31.90
N ARG A 138 -27.23 -15.19 30.70
CA ARG A 138 -28.39 -14.36 30.38
C ARG A 138 -29.12 -14.98 29.20
N ALA A 139 -30.32 -14.47 28.91
CA ALA A 139 -31.08 -14.93 27.76
C ALA A 139 -30.32 -14.70 26.44
N GLU A 140 -29.54 -13.63 26.35
CA GLU A 140 -28.87 -13.20 25.12
C GLU A 140 -27.44 -13.75 24.99
N ASN A 141 -26.77 -14.04 26.12
CA ASN A 141 -25.37 -14.43 26.14
C ASN A 141 -24.97 -15.20 27.40
N PHE A 142 -23.85 -15.91 27.31
CA PHE A 142 -23.18 -16.47 28.47
C PHE A 142 -21.66 -16.38 28.34
N LEU A 143 -21.00 -16.47 29.49
CA LEU A 143 -19.57 -16.70 29.63
C LEU A 143 -19.38 -17.78 30.67
N HIS A 144 -18.73 -18.86 30.28
CA HIS A 144 -18.24 -19.88 31.19
C HIS A 144 -16.73 -19.81 31.25
N VAL A 145 -16.18 -19.93 32.46
CA VAL A 145 -14.75 -19.91 32.73
C VAL A 145 -14.38 -21.23 33.37
N TYR A 146 -13.36 -21.88 32.85
CA TYR A 146 -12.88 -23.17 33.33
C TYR A 146 -11.40 -23.08 33.65
N SER A 147 -10.98 -23.80 34.69
CA SER A 147 -9.58 -23.88 35.07
C SER A 147 -9.20 -25.27 35.56
N SER A 148 -7.96 -25.67 35.30
CA SER A 148 -7.33 -26.85 35.87
C SER A 148 -6.18 -26.40 36.76
N LYS A 149 -6.28 -26.68 38.07
CA LYS A 149 -5.22 -26.36 39.03
C LYS A 149 -3.98 -27.24 38.84
N GLU A 150 -4.16 -28.45 38.33
CA GLU A 150 -3.08 -29.40 38.10
C GLU A 150 -2.24 -29.02 36.87
N ALA A 151 -2.89 -28.60 35.78
CA ALA A 151 -2.22 -28.24 34.53
C ALA A 151 -1.82 -26.75 34.43
N GLU A 152 -2.23 -25.92 35.40
CA GLU A 152 -2.10 -24.45 35.32
C GLU A 152 -2.67 -23.89 34.00
N GLU A 153 -3.84 -24.43 33.62
CA GLU A 153 -4.53 -24.12 32.38
C GLU A 153 -5.91 -23.56 32.64
N SER A 154 -6.38 -22.69 31.75
CA SER A 154 -7.71 -22.13 31.77
C SER A 154 -8.22 -21.87 30.37
N TYR A 155 -9.53 -21.94 30.22
CA TYR A 155 -10.21 -21.53 29.00
C TYR A 155 -11.57 -20.92 29.33
N THR A 156 -12.10 -20.22 28.35
CA THR A 156 -13.40 -19.57 28.42
C THR A 156 -14.22 -19.96 27.21
N VAL A 157 -15.53 -20.08 27.41
CA VAL A 157 -16.51 -20.28 26.35
C VAL A 157 -17.52 -19.16 26.45
N ARG A 158 -17.65 -18.38 25.38
CA ARG A 158 -18.57 -17.26 25.31
C ARG A 158 -19.46 -17.43 24.09
N CYS A 159 -20.77 -17.35 24.29
CA CYS A 159 -21.72 -17.24 23.18
C CYS A 159 -22.61 -16.01 23.36
N SER A 160 -23.00 -15.39 22.26
CA SER A 160 -23.89 -14.23 22.25
C SER A 160 -24.71 -14.20 20.97
N ILE A 161 -26.00 -13.88 21.07
CA ILE A 161 -26.78 -13.49 19.88
C ILE A 161 -26.09 -12.29 19.20
N ILE A 162 -26.10 -12.28 17.88
CA ILE A 162 -25.57 -11.17 17.08
C ILE A 162 -26.61 -10.07 17.04
N GLN A 163 -26.24 -8.87 17.48
CA GLN A 163 -27.05 -7.67 17.31
C GLN A 163 -26.58 -6.84 16.10
N PRO A 164 -27.48 -6.11 15.42
CA PRO A 164 -27.11 -5.22 14.32
C PRO A 164 -26.06 -4.18 14.76
N GLY A 165 -24.96 -4.08 14.01
CA GLY A 165 -23.87 -3.15 14.33
C GLY A 165 -22.94 -3.61 15.45
N GLN A 166 -23.10 -4.84 15.97
CA GLN A 166 -22.16 -5.43 16.90
C GLN A 166 -20.77 -5.56 16.25
N GLN A 167 -19.75 -5.19 17.03
CA GLN A 167 -18.36 -5.26 16.64
C GLN A 167 -17.61 -6.24 17.54
N SER A 168 -16.71 -7.00 16.96
CA SER A 168 -15.73 -7.81 17.69
C SER A 168 -14.33 -7.32 17.34
N LEU A 169 -13.54 -7.06 18.38
CA LEU A 169 -12.17 -6.62 18.29
C LEU A 169 -11.26 -7.82 18.48
N PHE A 170 -10.27 -7.94 17.60
CA PHE A 170 -9.28 -8.99 17.60
C PHE A 170 -7.89 -8.35 17.63
N ASP A 171 -7.06 -8.73 18.59
CA ASP A 171 -5.66 -8.31 18.64
C ASP A 171 -4.90 -8.86 17.43
N ASN A 172 -4.19 -8.02 16.67
CA ASN A 172 -3.38 -8.48 15.54
C ASN A 172 -1.87 -8.25 15.71
N GLU A 173 -1.42 -7.76 16.87
CA GLU A 173 0.01 -7.46 17.09
C GLU A 173 0.82 -8.73 17.41
N HIS A 174 0.24 -9.65 18.18
CA HIS A 174 0.91 -10.85 18.65
C HIS A 174 0.14 -12.14 18.37
N THR A 175 -0.84 -12.07 17.45
CA THR A 175 -1.73 -13.17 17.13
C THR A 175 -1.72 -13.47 15.64
N VAL A 176 -1.43 -14.71 15.27
CA VAL A 176 -1.53 -15.21 13.90
C VAL A 176 -2.92 -15.79 13.68
N TYR A 177 -3.64 -15.30 12.67
CA TYR A 177 -4.98 -15.75 12.34
C TYR A 177 -5.01 -16.69 11.14
N GLU A 178 -5.79 -17.75 11.25
CA GLU A 178 -6.11 -18.65 10.15
C GLU A 178 -7.60 -19.01 10.13
N THR A 179 -8.09 -19.41 8.96
CA THR A 179 -9.46 -19.90 8.80
C THR A 179 -9.51 -21.40 9.08
N VAL A 180 -10.42 -21.81 9.94
CA VAL A 180 -10.65 -23.22 10.32
C VAL A 180 -12.12 -23.58 10.17
N LYS A 181 -12.43 -24.88 10.11
CA LYS A 181 -13.82 -25.36 10.06
C LYS A 181 -14.27 -25.84 11.44
N VAL A 182 -15.40 -25.31 11.91
CA VAL A 182 -16.10 -25.76 13.12
C VAL A 182 -17.42 -26.42 12.70
N GLY A 183 -17.39 -27.73 12.48
CA GLY A 183 -18.52 -28.43 11.86
C GLY A 183 -18.76 -27.93 10.44
N GLU A 184 -19.92 -27.32 10.20
CA GLU A 184 -20.28 -26.72 8.90
C GLU A 184 -19.89 -25.23 8.80
N ALA A 185 -19.62 -24.57 9.93
CA ALA A 185 -19.32 -23.14 9.98
C ALA A 185 -17.83 -22.85 9.70
N ASP A 186 -17.57 -21.70 9.08
CA ASP A 186 -16.24 -21.10 9.00
C ASP A 186 -15.92 -20.37 10.30
N GLY A 187 -14.76 -20.67 10.86
CA GLY A 187 -14.21 -20.03 12.05
C GLY A 187 -12.87 -19.38 11.78
N VAL A 188 -12.49 -18.48 12.67
CA VAL A 188 -11.21 -17.77 12.69
C VAL A 188 -10.48 -18.19 13.96
N LEU A 189 -9.31 -18.81 13.79
CA LEU A 189 -8.43 -19.20 14.88
C LEU A 189 -7.27 -18.20 14.99
N GLY A 190 -7.18 -17.51 16.11
CA GLY A 190 -6.01 -16.75 16.51
C GLY A 190 -5.10 -17.61 17.37
N THR A 191 -3.81 -17.64 17.04
CA THR A 191 -2.76 -18.25 17.86
C THR A 191 -1.78 -17.17 18.30
N SER A 192 -1.66 -16.95 19.60
CA SER A 192 -0.61 -16.14 20.20
C SER A 192 0.30 -17.03 21.07
N THR A 193 1.53 -16.59 21.26
CA THR A 193 2.52 -17.31 22.08
C THR A 193 2.96 -16.38 23.20
N ASP A 194 2.86 -16.84 24.44
CA ASP A 194 3.27 -16.06 25.60
C ASP A 194 4.81 -16.01 25.77
N GLU A 195 5.28 -15.25 26.77
CA GLU A 195 6.70 -15.09 27.07
C GLU A 195 7.40 -16.42 27.45
N HIS A 196 6.64 -17.43 27.82
CA HIS A 196 7.12 -18.77 28.21
C HIS A 196 7.04 -19.78 27.05
N GLY A 197 6.59 -19.36 25.87
CA GLY A 197 6.45 -20.23 24.69
C GLY A 197 5.18 -21.08 24.70
N LYS A 198 4.21 -20.81 25.60
CA LYS A 198 2.91 -21.49 25.64
C LYS A 198 1.96 -20.79 24.67
N ASN A 199 1.26 -21.59 23.87
CA ASN A 199 0.27 -21.04 22.95
C ASN A 199 -1.02 -20.73 23.68
N VAL A 200 -1.62 -19.60 23.35
CA VAL A 200 -2.98 -19.22 23.68
C VAL A 200 -3.78 -19.18 22.39
N TYR A 201 -4.88 -19.93 22.37
CA TYR A 201 -5.75 -20.00 21.21
C TYR A 201 -7.00 -19.15 21.47
N THR A 202 -7.44 -18.43 20.44
CA THR A 202 -8.72 -17.73 20.41
C THR A 202 -9.46 -18.16 19.16
N LEU A 203 -10.42 -19.07 19.30
CA LEU A 203 -11.27 -19.52 18.22
C LEU A 203 -12.59 -18.76 18.25
N SER A 204 -12.95 -18.10 17.15
CA SER A 204 -14.25 -17.44 17.01
C SER A 204 -14.96 -17.89 15.73
N TRP A 205 -16.26 -18.15 15.81
CA TRP A 205 -17.09 -18.46 14.64
C TRP A 205 -18.50 -17.92 14.83
N GLU A 206 -19.24 -17.89 13.73
CA GLU A 206 -20.66 -17.57 13.74
C GLU A 206 -21.44 -18.79 13.29
N HIS A 207 -22.55 -19.07 13.97
CA HIS A 207 -23.50 -20.05 13.50
C HIS A 207 -24.92 -19.66 13.89
N ARG A 208 -25.80 -19.51 12.89
CA ARG A 208 -27.25 -19.24 13.04
C ARG A 208 -27.55 -17.97 13.84
N GLY A 209 -26.80 -16.90 13.60
CA GLY A 209 -27.01 -15.61 14.26
C GLY A 209 -26.45 -15.54 15.68
N ILE A 210 -25.57 -16.48 16.05
CA ILE A 210 -24.91 -16.54 17.34
C ILE A 210 -23.40 -16.50 17.10
N THR A 211 -22.70 -15.59 17.79
CA THR A 211 -21.24 -15.60 17.87
C THR A 211 -20.79 -16.57 18.94
N HIS A 212 -19.76 -17.34 18.63
CA HIS A 212 -19.10 -18.24 19.56
C HIS A 212 -17.64 -17.85 19.68
N THR A 213 -17.11 -17.90 20.88
CA THR A 213 -15.68 -17.71 21.16
C THR A 213 -15.23 -18.72 22.18
N VAL A 214 -14.17 -19.46 21.86
CA VAL A 214 -13.44 -20.32 22.80
C VAL A 214 -12.02 -19.78 22.88
N MET A 215 -11.59 -19.35 24.07
CA MET A 215 -10.27 -18.78 24.28
C MET A 215 -9.59 -19.44 25.48
N GLY A 216 -8.36 -19.90 25.33
CA GLY A 216 -7.62 -20.51 26.44
C GLY A 216 -6.21 -20.94 26.09
N ASN A 217 -5.43 -21.27 27.12
CA ASN A 217 -4.08 -21.79 27.01
C ASN A 217 -4.04 -23.33 27.05
N ILE A 218 -5.07 -23.97 26.51
CA ILE A 218 -5.23 -25.44 26.45
C ILE A 218 -4.80 -25.97 25.06
N PRO A 219 -4.57 -27.29 24.91
CA PRO A 219 -4.21 -27.86 23.61
C PRO A 219 -5.23 -27.55 22.51
N TYR A 220 -4.73 -27.35 21.28
CA TYR A 220 -5.55 -27.06 20.09
C TYR A 220 -6.68 -28.06 19.89
N ASP A 221 -6.39 -29.36 20.05
CA ASP A 221 -7.38 -30.42 19.89
C ASP A 221 -8.54 -30.29 20.89
N GLU A 222 -8.27 -29.82 22.11
CA GLU A 222 -9.29 -29.58 23.14
C GLU A 222 -10.16 -28.37 22.80
N ILE A 223 -9.55 -27.26 22.34
CA ILE A 223 -10.30 -26.10 21.81
C ILE A 223 -11.29 -26.56 20.73
N MET A 224 -10.82 -27.40 19.79
CA MET A 224 -11.67 -27.88 18.71
C MET A 224 -12.75 -28.87 19.14
N LYS A 225 -12.49 -29.73 20.14
CA LYS A 225 -13.51 -30.61 20.71
C LYS A 225 -14.60 -29.81 21.43
N ILE A 226 -14.21 -28.83 22.24
CA ILE A 226 -15.14 -27.91 22.92
C ILE A 226 -16.01 -27.21 21.88
N ALA A 227 -15.39 -26.58 20.88
CA ALA A 227 -16.11 -25.83 19.86
C ALA A 227 -17.14 -26.67 19.08
N LYS A 228 -16.79 -27.92 18.73
CA LYS A 228 -17.71 -28.86 18.06
C LYS A 228 -18.82 -29.39 18.98
N GLY A 229 -18.63 -29.26 20.29
CA GLY A 229 -19.57 -29.69 21.32
C GLY A 229 -20.68 -28.69 21.63
N ILE A 230 -20.51 -27.40 21.29
CA ILE A 230 -21.52 -26.36 21.54
C ILE A 230 -22.64 -26.48 20.50
N ARG A 231 -23.91 -26.63 20.93
CA ARG A 231 -25.07 -26.85 20.06
C ARG A 231 -26.37 -26.27 20.60
#